data_AF-A0A293LE74-F1
#
_entry.id   AF-A0A293LE74-F1
#
_cell.length_a   1.000
_cell.length_b   1.000
_cell.length_c   1.000
_cell.angle_alpha   90.00
_cell.angle_beta   90.00
_cell.angle_gamma   90.00
#
_symmetry.space_group_name_H-M   'P 1'
#
loop_
_entity.id
_entity.type
_entity.pdbx_description
1 polymer ?
#
loop_
_entity_poly.entity_id
_entity_poly.type
_entity_poly.pdbx_seq_one_letter_code
_entity_poly.pdbx_strand_id
1 'polypeptide(L)'
;MISDLSDVKRGMIIGARLAGASVSRTANLVGVSRTTVSRVMTACTNLGKVSSMKHNSGRPSKMSDRGRRVLKRIVARKRKTTLAQVTSETNLQNPVSMKTIQWELHIANIHGRVAIPKP
;
A
#
# COMPACT_ATOMS: atom_id res chain seq x y z
N MET A 1 11.29 9.29 -7.12
CA MET A 1 11.56 8.64 -5.83
C MET A 1 12.18 9.64 -4.87
N ILE A 2 11.38 10.13 -3.92
CA ILE A 2 11.81 10.82 -2.66
C ILE A 2 11.83 9.75 -1.53
N SER A 3 11.67 8.47 -1.90
CA SER A 3 11.23 7.36 -1.06
C SER A 3 12.27 6.85 -0.08
N ASP A 4 13.56 7.18 -0.26
CA ASP A 4 14.65 6.65 0.57
C ASP A 4 15.20 7.67 1.58
N LEU A 5 14.64 8.89 1.62
CA LEU A 5 15.07 9.88 2.59
C LEU A 5 14.26 9.75 3.88
N SER A 6 14.94 9.46 5.00
CA SER A 6 14.33 9.39 6.33
C SER A 6 13.67 10.71 6.71
N ASP A 7 12.58 10.62 7.51
CA ASP A 7 11.85 11.81 7.96
C ASP A 7 12.74 12.75 8.78
N VAL A 8 13.72 12.21 9.52
CA VAL A 8 14.74 13.01 10.22
C VAL A 8 15.55 13.86 9.24
N LYS A 9 16.10 13.27 8.17
CA LYS A 9 16.87 14.01 7.17
C LYS A 9 16.02 15.04 6.42
N ARG A 10 14.74 14.74 6.18
CA ARG A 10 13.79 15.72 5.61
C ARG A 10 13.56 16.90 6.54
N GLY A 11 13.36 16.63 7.82
CA GLY A 11 13.26 17.66 8.86
C GLY A 11 14.50 18.55 8.91
N MET A 12 15.70 17.96 8.83
CA MET A 12 16.95 18.71 8.77
C MET A 12 17.04 19.59 7.51
N ILE A 13 16.61 19.10 6.34
CA ILE A 13 16.61 19.88 5.10
C ILE A 13 15.71 21.11 5.22
N ILE A 14 14.51 20.93 5.79
CA ILE A 14 13.54 22.02 5.95
C ILE A 14 13.99 23.00 7.03
N GLY A 15 14.49 22.50 8.16
CA GLY A 15 15.04 23.32 9.23
C GLY A 15 16.20 24.19 8.73
N ALA A 16 17.13 23.62 7.96
CA ALA A 16 18.21 24.37 7.34
C ALA A 16 17.70 25.45 6.38
N ARG A 17 16.63 25.17 5.60
CA ARG A 17 16.02 26.17 4.72
C ARG A 17 15.39 27.32 5.51
N LEU A 18 14.68 27.02 6.60
CA LEU A 18 14.09 28.03 7.48
C LEU A 18 15.16 28.88 8.16
N ALA A 19 16.32 28.30 8.47
CA ALA A 19 17.50 29.01 8.96
C ALA A 19 18.27 29.80 7.87
N GLY A 20 17.73 29.89 6.65
CA GLY A 20 18.34 30.67 5.55
C GLY A 20 19.50 29.98 4.82
N ALA A 21 19.73 28.69 5.05
CA ALA A 21 20.80 27.97 4.35
C ALA A 21 20.47 27.74 2.86
N SER A 22 21.50 27.89 2.01
CA SER A 22 21.39 27.60 0.58
C SER A 22 21.26 26.10 0.30
N VAL A 23 20.73 25.74 -0.88
CA VAL A 23 20.56 24.34 -1.29
C VAL A 23 21.86 23.55 -1.21
N SER A 24 22.98 24.14 -1.63
CA SER A 24 24.31 23.51 -1.57
C SER A 24 24.78 23.31 -0.13
N ARG A 25 24.57 24.30 0.74
CA ARG A 25 24.95 24.20 2.16
C ARG A 25 24.13 23.13 2.88
N THR A 26 22.84 23.06 2.62
CA THR A 26 21.94 22.03 3.17
C THR A 26 22.31 20.63 2.67
N ALA A 27 22.66 20.49 1.39
CA ALA A 27 23.10 19.23 0.81
C ALA A 27 24.35 18.69 1.53
N ASN A 28 25.34 19.55 1.75
CA ASN A 28 26.55 19.20 2.48
C ASN A 28 26.29 18.87 3.95
N LEU A 29 25.43 19.65 4.62
CA LEU A 29 25.08 19.44 6.03
C LEU A 29 24.37 18.11 6.28
N VAL A 30 23.45 17.72 5.39
CA VAL A 30 22.63 16.50 5.54
C VAL A 30 23.30 15.29 4.88
N GLY A 31 24.33 15.50 4.07
CA GLY A 31 25.03 14.45 3.33
C GLY A 31 24.16 13.85 2.22
N VAL A 32 23.45 14.68 1.46
CA VAL A 32 22.57 14.26 0.36
C VAL A 32 22.80 15.10 -0.88
N SER A 33 22.37 14.64 -2.06
CA SER A 33 22.54 15.41 -3.29
C SER A 33 21.73 16.71 -3.29
N ARG A 34 22.25 17.76 -3.98
CA ARG A 34 21.51 19.02 -4.21
C ARG A 34 20.15 18.79 -4.88
N THR A 35 20.06 17.82 -5.78
CA THR A 35 18.81 17.42 -6.43
C THR A 35 17.79 16.87 -5.44
N THR A 36 18.22 16.11 -4.44
CA THR A 36 17.36 15.60 -3.37
C THR A 36 16.82 16.73 -2.50
N VAL A 37 17.70 17.66 -2.09
CA VAL A 37 17.32 18.85 -1.32
C VAL A 37 16.27 19.68 -2.06
N SER A 38 16.51 19.96 -3.35
CA SER A 38 15.57 20.72 -4.19
C SER A 38 14.19 20.05 -4.24
N ARG A 39 14.15 18.73 -4.48
CA ARG A 39 12.90 17.96 -4.53
C ARG A 39 12.14 17.96 -3.20
N VAL A 40 12.84 17.86 -2.07
CA VAL A 40 12.23 17.91 -0.74
C VAL A 40 11.64 19.30 -0.47
N MET A 41 12.38 20.36 -0.80
CA MET A 41 11.88 21.73 -0.67
C MET A 41 10.62 21.95 -1.51
N THR A 42 10.64 21.59 -2.80
CA THR A 42 9.47 21.69 -3.69
C THR A 42 8.30 20.86 -3.20
N ALA A 43 8.54 19.62 -2.75
CA ALA A 43 7.48 18.76 -2.21
C ALA A 43 6.85 19.35 -0.94
N CYS A 44 7.65 19.96 -0.06
CA CYS A 44 7.16 20.61 1.15
C CYS A 44 6.28 21.82 0.81
N THR A 45 6.67 22.65 -0.16
CA THR A 45 5.87 23.80 -0.60
C THR A 45 4.55 23.36 -1.25
N ASN A 46 4.58 22.31 -2.08
CA ASN A 46 3.38 21.87 -2.81
C ASN A 46 2.39 21.05 -1.98
N LEU A 47 2.89 20.22 -1.05
CA LEU A 47 2.06 19.27 -0.30
C LEU A 47 1.82 19.70 1.16
N GLY A 48 2.53 20.72 1.65
CA GLY A 48 2.49 21.15 3.06
C GLY A 48 2.95 20.07 4.06
N LYS A 49 3.51 18.95 3.58
CA LYS A 49 3.84 17.78 4.39
C LYS A 49 5.34 17.49 4.30
N VAL A 50 5.94 17.35 5.49
CA VAL A 50 7.36 17.00 5.66
C VAL A 50 7.57 15.49 5.55
N SER A 51 6.59 14.70 5.95
CA SER A 51 6.68 13.25 5.98
C SER A 51 6.59 12.63 4.59
N SER A 52 7.27 11.49 4.43
CA SER A 52 7.03 10.65 3.26
C SER A 52 5.60 10.12 3.33
N MET A 53 4.71 10.59 2.46
CA MET A 53 3.48 9.86 2.16
C MET A 53 3.90 8.56 1.47
N LYS A 54 4.31 7.57 2.26
CA LYS A 54 4.50 6.19 1.83
C LYS A 54 3.11 5.62 1.60
N HIS A 55 2.39 6.17 0.64
CA HIS A 55 1.17 5.56 0.15
C HIS A 55 1.61 4.22 -0.43
N ASN A 56 0.86 3.16 -0.11
CA ASN A 56 1.10 1.80 -0.59
C ASN A 56 1.28 1.81 -2.11
N SER A 57 2.51 1.98 -2.57
CA SER A 57 2.83 2.08 -3.98
C SER A 57 2.85 0.66 -4.50
N GLY A 58 1.74 0.28 -5.12
CA GLY A 58 1.53 -1.05 -5.67
C GLY A 58 0.32 -1.05 -6.59
N ARG A 59 0.19 -2.11 -7.39
CA ARG A 59 -0.98 -2.31 -8.24
C ARG A 59 -2.22 -2.41 -7.35
N PRO A 60 -3.28 -1.62 -7.57
CA PRO A 60 -4.52 -1.77 -6.82
C PRO A 60 -5.08 -3.19 -7.03
N SER A 61 -5.70 -3.76 -5.99
CA SER A 61 -6.35 -5.06 -6.15
C SER A 61 -7.42 -4.99 -7.23
N LYS A 62 -7.57 -6.07 -8.00
CA LYS A 62 -8.68 -6.20 -8.95
C LYS A 62 -10.04 -6.24 -8.24
N MET A 63 -10.07 -6.53 -6.95
CA MET A 63 -11.31 -6.62 -6.18
C MET A 63 -11.65 -5.29 -5.51
N SER A 64 -12.86 -4.80 -5.74
CA SER A 64 -13.39 -3.63 -5.05
C SER A 64 -13.74 -3.95 -3.59
N ASP A 65 -13.84 -2.92 -2.74
CA ASP A 65 -14.24 -3.09 -1.34
C ASP A 65 -15.65 -3.67 -1.19
N ARG A 66 -16.54 -3.42 -2.16
CA ARG A 66 -17.84 -4.10 -2.22
C ARG A 66 -17.68 -5.59 -2.48
N GLY A 67 -16.81 -5.97 -3.43
CA GLY A 67 -16.51 -7.38 -3.72
C GLY A 67 -15.94 -8.12 -2.52
N ARG A 68 -15.02 -7.48 -1.78
CA ARG A 68 -14.48 -7.99 -0.51
C ARG A 68 -15.56 -8.27 0.54
N ARG A 69 -16.51 -7.35 0.71
CA ARG A 69 -17.63 -7.53 1.64
C ARG A 69 -18.56 -8.68 1.24
N VAL A 70 -18.86 -8.81 -0.05
CA VAL A 70 -19.68 -9.91 -0.58
C VAL A 70 -18.98 -11.25 -0.36
N LEU A 71 -17.69 -11.33 -0.71
CA LEU A 71 -16.86 -12.53 -0.52
C LEU A 71 -16.85 -13.00 0.94
N LYS A 72 -16.57 -12.08 1.89
CA LYS A 72 -16.59 -12.39 3.33
C LYS A 72 -17.96 -12.91 3.78
N ARG A 73 -19.05 -12.35 3.26
CA ARG A 73 -20.43 -12.77 3.60
C ARG A 73 -20.75 -14.16 3.08
N ILE A 74 -20.35 -14.49 1.85
CA ILE A 74 -20.56 -15.82 1.25
C ILE A 74 -19.84 -16.88 2.10
N VAL A 75 -18.56 -16.66 2.42
CA VAL A 75 -17.77 -17.61 3.22
C VAL A 75 -18.28 -17.73 4.66
N ALA A 76 -18.71 -16.62 5.27
CA ALA A 76 -19.28 -16.66 6.62
C ALA A 76 -20.58 -17.47 6.68
N ARG A 77 -21.43 -17.37 5.65
CA ARG A 77 -22.70 -18.13 5.56
C ARG A 77 -22.47 -19.62 5.31
N LYS A 78 -21.52 -19.95 4.43
CA LYS A 78 -21.25 -21.33 4.04
C LYS A 78 -19.81 -21.71 4.39
N ARG A 79 -19.59 -22.16 5.62
CA ARG A 79 -18.24 -22.48 6.15
C ARG A 79 -17.48 -23.58 5.40
N LYS A 80 -18.15 -24.37 4.55
CA LYS A 80 -17.56 -25.47 3.75
C LYS A 80 -17.58 -25.21 2.23
N THR A 81 -17.72 -23.96 1.78
CA THR A 81 -17.72 -23.67 0.33
C THR A 81 -16.36 -23.91 -0.30
N THR A 82 -16.38 -24.44 -1.52
CA THR A 82 -15.18 -24.57 -2.35
C THR A 82 -14.91 -23.26 -3.10
N LEU A 83 -13.64 -23.01 -3.46
CA LEU A 83 -13.24 -21.81 -4.19
C LEU A 83 -14.00 -21.63 -5.50
N ALA A 84 -14.33 -22.72 -6.19
CA ALA A 84 -15.12 -22.70 -7.43
C ALA A 84 -16.54 -22.15 -7.19
N GLN A 85 -17.22 -22.64 -6.14
CA GLN A 85 -18.56 -22.18 -5.75
C GLN A 85 -18.55 -20.70 -5.34
N VAL A 86 -17.53 -20.28 -4.60
CA VAL A 86 -17.37 -18.88 -4.22
C VAL A 86 -17.18 -18.01 -5.47
N THR A 87 -16.39 -18.45 -6.44
CA THR A 87 -16.15 -17.71 -7.69
C THR A 87 -17.41 -17.58 -8.53
N SER A 88 -18.24 -18.62 -8.62
CA SER A 88 -19.52 -18.56 -9.33
C SER A 88 -20.58 -17.70 -8.60
N GLU A 89 -20.57 -17.68 -7.26
CA GLU A 89 -21.53 -16.92 -6.47
C GLU A 89 -21.16 -15.43 -6.34
N THR A 90 -19.90 -15.08 -6.59
CA THR A 90 -19.47 -13.69 -6.60
C THR A 90 -19.97 -12.98 -7.86
N ASN A 91 -21.16 -12.37 -7.80
CA ASN A 91 -21.70 -11.49 -8.83
C ASN A 91 -20.92 -10.15 -8.87
N LEU A 92 -19.66 -10.22 -9.27
CA LEU A 92 -18.77 -9.06 -9.41
C LEU A 92 -18.91 -8.52 -10.84
N GLN A 93 -18.94 -7.19 -10.96
CA GLN A 93 -18.99 -6.50 -12.26
C GLN A 93 -17.82 -6.85 -13.18
N ASN A 94 -16.70 -7.33 -12.61
CA ASN A 94 -15.52 -7.78 -13.35
C ASN A 94 -15.23 -9.24 -13.03
N PRO A 95 -14.90 -10.09 -14.03
CA PRO A 95 -14.45 -11.45 -13.79
C PRO A 95 -13.13 -11.45 -13.01
N VAL A 96 -13.15 -12.02 -11.82
CA VAL A 96 -11.99 -12.17 -10.93
C VAL A 96 -11.50 -13.61 -10.98
N SER A 97 -10.18 -13.83 -11.05
CA SER A 97 -9.64 -15.19 -11.09
C SER A 97 -9.75 -15.89 -9.73
N MET A 98 -9.89 -17.22 -9.73
CA MET A 98 -9.86 -18.05 -8.50
C MET A 98 -8.65 -17.74 -7.63
N LYS A 99 -7.47 -17.56 -8.24
CA LYS A 99 -6.24 -17.19 -7.54
C LYS A 99 -6.43 -15.87 -6.79
N THR A 100 -7.02 -14.85 -7.43
CA THR A 100 -7.29 -13.55 -6.78
C THR A 100 -8.25 -13.69 -5.59
N ILE A 101 -9.29 -14.52 -5.72
CA ILE A 101 -10.22 -14.80 -4.60
C ILE A 101 -9.48 -15.49 -3.45
N GLN A 102 -8.63 -16.47 -3.73
CA GLN A 102 -7.82 -17.14 -2.72
C GLN A 102 -6.86 -16.18 -2.01
N TRP A 103 -6.15 -15.32 -2.76
CA TRP A 103 -5.30 -14.27 -2.19
C TRP A 103 -6.08 -13.34 -1.27
N GLU A 104 -7.26 -12.88 -1.69
CA GLU A 104 -8.12 -12.01 -0.90
C GLU A 104 -8.66 -12.70 0.37
N LEU A 105 -8.94 -14.01 0.31
CA LEU A 105 -9.29 -14.80 1.49
C LEU A 105 -8.12 -14.93 2.47
N HIS A 106 -6.91 -15.17 1.98
CA HIS A 106 -5.71 -15.23 2.82
C HIS A 106 -5.40 -13.88 3.48
N ILE A 107 -5.54 -12.76 2.73
CA ILE A 107 -5.43 -11.40 3.30
C ILE A 107 -6.48 -11.18 4.39
N ALA A 108 -7.68 -11.76 4.23
CA ALA A 108 -8.72 -11.73 5.24
C ALA A 108 -8.53 -12.76 6.38
N ASN A 109 -7.40 -13.48 6.41
CA ASN A 109 -7.07 -14.56 7.35
C ASN A 109 -8.06 -15.74 7.35
N ILE A 110 -8.74 -15.96 6.22
CA ILE A 110 -9.70 -17.04 6.02
C ILE A 110 -9.01 -18.18 5.30
N HIS A 111 -8.81 -19.27 6.02
CA HIS A 111 -8.19 -20.49 5.50
C HIS A 111 -9.21 -21.62 5.39
N GLY A 112 -9.13 -22.41 4.32
CA GLY A 112 -9.93 -23.61 4.18
C GLY A 112 -9.46 -24.66 5.21
N ARG A 113 -10.30 -24.97 6.20
CA ARG A 113 -10.09 -26.11 7.10
C ARG A 113 -10.83 -27.31 6.53
N VAL A 114 -10.37 -27.85 5.40
CA VAL A 114 -10.89 -29.14 4.91
C VAL A 114 -9.93 -30.21 5.39
N ALA A 115 -10.37 -31.03 6.34
CA ALA A 115 -9.66 -32.24 6.72
C ALA A 115 -9.68 -33.19 5.50
N ILE A 116 -8.50 -33.56 5.01
CA ILE A 116 -8.35 -34.56 3.94
C ILE A 116 -8.50 -35.93 4.61
N PRO A 117 -9.47 -36.78 4.22
CA PRO A 117 -9.53 -38.16 4.71
C PRO A 117 -8.29 -38.93 4.25
N LYS A 118 -7.68 -39.73 5.14
CA LYS A 118 -6.52 -40.56 4.81
C LYS A 118 -6.92 -41.63 3.76
N PRO A 119 -6.00 -41.95 2.82
CA PRO A 119 -6.21 -42.98 1.81
C PRO A 119 -6.36 -44.37 2.43
#